data_AF-A0A9R1DVH4-F1
#
_entry.id   AF-A0A9R1DVH4-F1
#
_cell.length_a   1.000
_cell.length_b   1.000
_cell.length_c   1.000
_cell.angle_alpha   90.00
_cell.angle_beta   90.00
_cell.angle_gamma   90.00
#
_symmetry.space_group_name_H-M   'P 1'
#
loop_
_entity.id
_entity.type
_entity.pdbx_description
1 polymer ?
#
loop_
_entity_poly.entity_id
_entity_poly.type
_entity_poly.pdbx_seq_one_letter_code
_entity_poly.pdbx_strand_id
1 'polypeptide(L)'
;MVQIEELAVMVQKSKHLVVFTGAGISTSSGIPDFRGPKGVWTLQRAGKGVPDASLPFHRAAPTLTHMALVELERAGLLKFVISQNVDSLHLRSGFPREKLAELHGNSFKEVCPCCKMEYLRDFEIETIGLKDTPRRCTDKNCGARLKDTVLDWEDALPPEEMNSAEEQCRTADLVLCLGTSLQITPACNMPLLSIKNGGKVAIVNLQATPKDKKASLVIHGLVDKVIAGVMCILSLRIPPYIRTDFIQLLLRHTVKKKCVRWTLRVTSVHGMRAPLSFLRSIEVSFPDRSDMKPVVLMEQPFSLQRETSMTSIFSMLLTLNFSDGCGCSSSSIECHVNFQKQKESFVRDRSLVLQELKCTAERQSRAGQQSILERESLPRAETSIYAFVTNIIRYDAADLKVADPKGSWMNSGSSTSSNLAKRLVEGASGYSASTKKLKC
;
A
#
# COMPACT_ATOMS: atom_id res chain seq x y z
N MET A 1 -2.71 20.79 22.72
CA MET A 1 -2.40 22.24 22.74
C MET A 1 -0.92 22.37 23.01
N VAL A 2 -0.45 23.01 24.10
CA VAL A 2 0.97 23.34 24.41
C VAL A 2 2.05 22.43 23.80
N GLN A 3 2.08 21.12 24.09
CA GLN A 3 3.14 20.23 23.56
C GLN A 3 3.11 20.06 22.02
N ILE A 4 1.94 20.19 21.39
CA ILE A 4 1.78 20.14 19.92
C ILE A 4 2.25 21.46 19.31
N GLU A 5 1.98 22.59 19.97
CA GLU A 5 2.50 23.91 19.59
C GLU A 5 4.03 23.94 19.69
N GLU A 6 4.60 23.40 20.77
CA GLU A 6 6.05 23.24 20.93
C GLU A 6 6.65 22.36 19.82
N LEU A 7 6.04 21.20 19.52
CA LEU A 7 6.49 20.35 18.42
C LEU A 7 6.40 21.06 17.06
N ALA A 8 5.33 21.81 16.79
CA ALA A 8 5.20 22.58 15.56
C ALA A 8 6.29 23.66 15.43
N VAL A 9 6.61 24.36 16.52
CA VAL A 9 7.73 25.32 16.57
C VAL A 9 9.08 24.64 16.37
N MET A 10 9.28 23.44 16.93
CA MET A 10 10.50 22.64 16.70
C MET A 10 10.63 22.22 15.23
N VAL A 11 9.55 21.74 14.61
CA VAL A 11 9.51 21.39 13.18
C VAL A 11 9.76 22.61 12.28
N GLN A 12 9.12 23.75 12.57
CA GLN A 12 9.25 24.97 11.76
C GLN A 12 10.66 25.58 11.83
N LYS A 13 11.36 25.45 12.96
CA LYS A 13 12.71 26.01 13.17
C LYS A 13 13.83 25.06 12.74
N SER A 14 13.53 23.78 12.55
CA SER A 14 14.51 22.78 12.12
C SER A 14 14.95 23.04 10.68
N LYS A 15 16.26 23.06 10.45
CA LYS A 15 16.87 23.13 9.11
C LYS A 15 17.06 21.75 8.51
N HIS A 16 17.23 20.72 9.35
CA HIS A 16 17.45 19.34 8.94
C HIS A 16 16.60 18.36 9.76
N LEU A 17 15.28 18.40 9.53
CA LEU A 17 14.35 17.47 10.16
C LEU A 17 14.51 16.07 9.56
N VAL A 18 14.72 15.09 10.44
CA VAL A 18 14.64 13.67 10.13
C VAL A 18 13.50 13.05 10.92
N VAL A 19 12.68 12.20 10.30
CA VAL A 19 11.59 11.49 10.97
C VAL A 19 11.92 10.01 11.05
N PHE A 20 11.80 9.43 12.25
CA PHE A 20 12.06 8.01 12.51
C PHE A 20 10.74 7.30 12.85
N THR A 21 10.33 6.33 12.03
CA THR A 21 8.98 5.74 12.09
C THR A 21 8.98 4.26 12.50
N GLY A 22 7.95 3.86 13.24
CA GLY A 22 7.64 2.47 13.56
C GLY A 22 6.16 2.13 13.40
N ALA A 23 5.80 0.86 13.67
CA ALA A 23 4.50 0.30 13.30
C ALA A 23 3.27 1.04 13.86
N GLY A 24 3.44 1.82 14.93
CA GLY A 24 2.39 2.67 15.48
C GLY A 24 1.77 3.65 14.47
N ILE A 25 2.53 4.12 13.46
CA ILE A 25 2.00 5.02 12.44
C ILE A 25 1.08 4.34 11.41
N SER A 26 1.06 3.00 11.38
CA SER A 26 0.24 2.17 10.49
C SER A 26 -0.97 1.54 11.20
N THR A 27 -1.13 1.78 12.51
CA THR A 27 -2.22 1.19 13.30
C THR A 27 -3.61 1.66 12.87
N SER A 28 -3.74 2.91 12.43
CA SER A 28 -5.00 3.46 11.91
C SER A 28 -5.36 3.00 10.49
N SER A 29 -4.44 2.36 9.76
CA SER A 29 -4.75 1.69 8.47
C SER A 29 -5.14 0.22 8.62
N GLY A 30 -5.35 -0.27 9.86
CA GLY A 30 -5.72 -1.67 10.12
C GLY A 30 -4.55 -2.65 10.14
N ILE A 31 -3.31 -2.17 10.19
CA ILE A 31 -2.11 -2.99 10.39
C ILE A 31 -1.79 -3.03 11.88
N PRO A 32 -1.75 -4.20 12.55
CA PRO A 32 -1.42 -4.25 13.96
C PRO A 32 0.03 -3.85 14.22
N ASP A 33 0.28 -3.21 15.37
CA ASP A 33 1.65 -3.02 15.84
C ASP A 33 2.24 -4.32 16.41
N PHE A 34 3.48 -4.24 16.89
CA PHE A 34 4.20 -5.37 17.46
C PHE A 34 4.10 -5.50 18.99
N ARG A 35 3.87 -4.41 19.74
CA ARG A 35 4.12 -4.31 21.19
C ARG A 35 3.07 -3.53 21.98
N GLY A 36 2.07 -2.97 21.31
CA GLY A 36 0.89 -2.36 21.91
C GLY A 36 0.01 -3.38 22.63
N PRO A 37 -1.09 -2.95 23.26
CA PRO A 37 -2.00 -3.83 24.01
C PRO A 37 -2.61 -4.98 23.18
N LYS A 38 -2.69 -4.81 21.86
CA LYS A 38 -3.14 -5.82 20.88
C LYS A 38 -2.04 -6.17 19.85
N GLY A 39 -0.79 -5.83 20.14
CA GLY A 39 0.33 -6.05 19.23
C GLY A 39 0.70 -7.51 19.06
N VAL A 40 1.30 -7.88 17.93
CA VAL A 40 1.61 -9.27 17.56
C VAL A 40 2.39 -10.01 18.66
N TRP A 41 3.48 -9.45 19.17
CA TRP A 41 4.29 -10.09 20.22
C TRP A 41 3.59 -10.07 21.59
N THR A 42 2.73 -9.07 21.84
CA THR A 42 1.92 -9.01 23.08
C THR A 42 0.92 -10.16 23.12
N LEU A 43 0.21 -10.41 22.01
CA LEU A 43 -0.74 -11.52 21.91
C LEU A 43 -0.03 -12.87 21.94
N GLN A 44 1.06 -13.05 21.19
CA GLN A 44 1.81 -14.30 21.17
C GLN A 44 2.37 -14.67 22.55
N ARG A 45 2.92 -13.69 23.30
CA ARG A 45 3.37 -13.90 24.70
C ARG A 45 2.23 -14.24 25.65
N ALA A 46 1.00 -13.80 25.36
CA ALA A 46 -0.20 -14.16 26.10
C ALA A 46 -0.84 -15.50 25.64
N GLY A 47 -0.14 -16.28 24.81
CA GLY A 47 -0.65 -17.55 24.27
C GLY A 47 -1.79 -17.39 23.25
N LYS A 48 -2.00 -16.18 22.72
CA LYS A 48 -3.02 -15.87 21.71
C LYS A 48 -2.41 -15.89 20.30
N GLY A 49 -3.27 -16.07 19.31
CA GLY A 49 -2.88 -16.01 17.90
C GLY A 49 -2.49 -14.60 17.43
N VAL A 50 -2.19 -14.50 16.14
CA VAL A 50 -2.06 -13.22 15.41
C VAL A 50 -3.36 -12.41 15.60
N PRO A 51 -3.30 -11.05 15.69
CA PRO A 51 -4.50 -10.24 15.88
C PRO A 51 -5.60 -10.52 14.84
N ASP A 52 -6.83 -10.77 15.31
CA ASP A 52 -7.98 -11.16 14.46
C ASP A 52 -8.30 -10.17 13.32
N ALA A 53 -7.87 -8.92 13.46
CA ALA A 53 -8.09 -7.82 12.51
C ALA A 53 -6.78 -7.29 11.93
N SER A 54 -5.98 -8.16 11.30
CA SER A 54 -4.84 -7.75 10.48
C SER A 54 -5.27 -7.58 9.01
N LEU A 55 -5.39 -6.34 8.55
CA LEU A 55 -5.63 -6.06 7.14
C LEU A 55 -4.37 -6.44 6.31
N PRO A 56 -4.50 -7.21 5.21
CA PRO A 56 -3.37 -7.47 4.32
C PRO A 56 -2.76 -6.17 3.80
N PHE A 57 -1.43 -6.09 3.72
CA PHE A 57 -0.77 -4.81 3.40
C PHE A 57 -1.21 -4.26 2.05
N HIS A 58 -1.49 -5.11 1.05
CA HIS A 58 -1.95 -4.66 -0.28
C HIS A 58 -3.32 -3.99 -0.25
N ARG A 59 -4.12 -4.17 0.81
CA ARG A 59 -5.40 -3.47 1.03
C ARG A 59 -5.24 -2.24 1.91
N ALA A 60 -4.25 -2.21 2.81
CA ALA A 60 -3.96 -1.05 3.62
C ALA A 60 -3.59 0.16 2.76
N ALA A 61 -4.01 1.34 3.20
CA ALA A 61 -3.67 2.62 2.61
C ALA A 61 -2.82 3.45 3.59
N PRO A 62 -2.02 4.41 3.09
CA PRO A 62 -1.29 5.34 3.95
C PRO A 62 -2.22 6.03 4.96
N THR A 63 -1.73 6.21 6.19
CA THR A 63 -2.45 6.93 7.25
C THR A 63 -2.29 8.45 7.09
N LEU A 64 -3.01 9.23 7.90
CA LEU A 64 -2.86 10.69 7.91
C LEU A 64 -1.40 11.08 8.15
N THR A 65 -0.72 10.41 9.08
CA THR A 65 0.71 10.61 9.36
C THR A 65 1.57 10.40 8.12
N HIS A 66 1.35 9.34 7.33
CA HIS A 66 2.13 9.10 6.11
C HIS A 66 1.95 10.23 5.08
N MET A 67 0.71 10.65 4.83
CA MET A 67 0.44 11.74 3.87
C MET A 67 0.90 13.10 4.37
N ALA A 68 0.91 13.34 5.69
CA ALA A 68 1.51 14.52 6.29
C ALA A 68 3.03 14.57 6.10
N LEU A 69 3.73 13.41 6.16
CA LEU A 69 5.17 13.35 5.87
C LEU A 69 5.46 13.66 4.39
N VAL A 70 4.62 13.20 3.46
CA VAL A 70 4.70 13.60 2.03
C VAL A 70 4.57 15.12 1.88
N GLU A 71 3.67 15.77 2.61
CA GLU A 71 3.52 17.23 2.53
C GLU A 71 4.66 17.99 3.20
N LEU A 72 5.16 17.53 4.35
CA LEU A 72 6.32 18.13 5.01
C LEU A 72 7.59 18.04 4.15
N GLU A 73 7.72 16.98 3.35
CA GLU A 73 8.81 16.81 2.37
C GLU A 73 8.66 17.80 1.20
N ARG A 74 7.45 17.89 0.61
CA ARG A 74 7.13 18.85 -0.47
C ARG A 74 7.30 20.31 -0.05
N ALA A 75 6.92 20.64 1.19
CA ALA A 75 7.14 21.96 1.79
C ALA A 75 8.63 22.22 2.12
N GLY A 76 9.52 21.25 1.89
CA GLY A 76 10.95 21.36 2.12
C GLY A 76 11.37 21.32 3.60
N LEU A 77 10.46 21.04 4.53
CA LEU A 77 10.73 20.97 5.96
C LEU A 77 11.40 19.62 6.33
N LEU A 78 10.81 18.51 5.89
CA LEU A 78 11.31 17.16 6.13
C LEU A 78 12.42 16.81 5.12
N LYS A 79 13.60 16.44 5.61
CA LYS A 79 14.75 16.08 4.76
C LYS A 79 14.85 14.59 4.48
N PHE A 80 14.51 13.76 5.48
CA PHE A 80 14.69 12.31 5.39
C PHE A 80 13.74 11.55 6.32
N VAL A 81 13.28 10.38 5.89
CA VAL A 81 12.52 9.42 6.70
C VAL A 81 13.35 8.15 6.90
N ILE A 82 13.41 7.68 8.13
CA ILE A 82 13.97 6.37 8.49
C ILE A 82 12.81 5.53 8.98
N SER A 83 12.64 4.33 8.44
CA SER A 83 11.53 3.45 8.82
C SER A 83 11.97 2.08 9.31
N GLN A 84 11.29 1.62 10.35
CA GLN A 84 11.32 0.25 10.85
C GLN A 84 10.18 -0.61 10.27
N ASN A 85 9.33 -0.03 9.42
CA ASN A 85 8.14 -0.68 8.88
C ASN A 85 8.46 -1.40 7.57
N VAL A 86 7.79 -2.54 7.35
CA VAL A 86 7.89 -3.34 6.13
C VAL A 86 6.63 -3.23 5.25
N ASP A 87 5.62 -2.49 5.70
CA ASP A 87 4.28 -2.37 5.08
C ASP A 87 4.24 -1.58 3.75
N SER A 88 5.37 -0.96 3.36
CA SER A 88 5.54 -0.15 2.15
C SER A 88 4.67 1.11 2.08
N LEU A 89 4.00 1.52 3.17
CA LEU A 89 3.07 2.65 3.15
C LEU A 89 3.77 3.99 2.87
N HIS A 90 5.05 4.15 3.20
CA HIS A 90 5.86 5.31 2.79
C HIS A 90 6.00 5.39 1.26
N LEU A 91 6.59 4.39 0.59
CA LEU A 91 6.71 4.41 -0.87
C LEU A 91 5.34 4.46 -1.56
N ARG A 92 4.35 3.72 -1.06
CA ARG A 92 3.00 3.68 -1.63
C ARG A 92 2.23 4.99 -1.43
N SER A 93 2.58 5.83 -0.46
CA SER A 93 2.07 7.21 -0.32
C SER A 93 2.59 8.17 -1.40
N GLY A 94 3.65 7.77 -2.12
CA GLY A 94 4.39 8.65 -3.02
C GLY A 94 5.54 9.41 -2.34
N PHE A 95 6.00 8.95 -1.17
CA PHE A 95 7.20 9.50 -0.54
C PHE A 95 8.46 9.15 -1.36
N PRO A 96 9.38 10.10 -1.60
CA PRO A 96 10.58 9.86 -2.42
C PRO A 96 11.50 8.78 -1.86
N ARG A 97 11.88 7.81 -2.71
CA ARG A 97 12.74 6.65 -2.37
C ARG A 97 14.14 7.10 -1.93
N GLU A 98 14.66 8.14 -2.56
CA GLU A 98 15.98 8.72 -2.29
C GLU A 98 16.07 9.50 -0.97
N LYS A 99 14.92 9.73 -0.30
CA LYS A 99 14.84 10.36 1.04
C LYS A 99 14.33 9.39 2.11
N LEU A 100 14.29 8.09 1.82
CA LEU A 100 13.76 7.04 2.69
C LEU A 100 14.79 5.94 2.92
N ALA A 101 15.08 5.64 4.20
CA ALA A 101 15.78 4.42 4.61
C ALA A 101 14.81 3.35 5.14
N GLU A 102 14.80 2.17 4.53
CA GLU A 102 13.93 1.03 4.91
C GLU A 102 14.72 -0.02 5.70
N LEU A 103 14.94 0.22 6.99
CA LEU A 103 15.91 -0.54 7.80
C LEU A 103 15.59 -2.03 7.93
N HIS A 104 14.32 -2.44 7.90
CA HIS A 104 13.92 -3.84 8.04
C HIS A 104 13.44 -4.46 6.72
N GLY A 105 13.70 -3.79 5.59
CA GLY A 105 13.19 -4.17 4.28
C GLY A 105 11.76 -3.73 4.01
N ASN A 106 11.18 -4.25 2.94
CA ASN A 106 9.85 -3.88 2.46
C ASN A 106 9.15 -5.07 1.80
N SER A 107 7.95 -5.41 2.28
CA SER A 107 7.16 -6.57 1.84
C SER A 107 6.64 -6.49 0.41
N PHE A 108 6.91 -5.41 -0.33
CA PHE A 108 6.59 -5.22 -1.76
C PHE A 108 7.86 -5.09 -2.61
N LYS A 109 9.05 -5.16 -2.00
CA LYS A 109 10.34 -4.91 -2.65
C LYS A 109 11.15 -6.19 -2.71
N GLU A 110 11.53 -6.56 -3.92
CA GLU A 110 12.51 -7.61 -4.19
C GLU A 110 13.73 -7.03 -4.95
N VAL A 111 14.91 -7.58 -4.70
CA VAL A 111 16.18 -7.04 -5.21
C VAL A 111 16.96 -8.11 -5.96
N CYS A 112 17.67 -7.72 -7.02
CA CYS A 112 18.60 -8.61 -7.68
C CYS A 112 19.92 -8.71 -6.88
N PRO A 113 20.33 -9.90 -6.37
CA PRO A 113 21.56 -10.02 -5.59
C PRO A 113 22.83 -9.72 -6.41
N CYS A 114 22.77 -9.93 -7.74
CA CYS A 114 23.86 -9.73 -8.68
C CYS A 114 24.03 -8.27 -9.10
N CYS A 115 23.00 -7.64 -9.69
CA CYS A 115 23.09 -6.28 -10.24
C CYS A 115 22.44 -5.18 -9.39
N LYS A 116 21.98 -5.51 -8.17
CA LYS A 116 21.36 -4.62 -7.16
C LYS A 116 20.08 -3.87 -7.58
N MET A 117 19.57 -4.10 -8.79
CA MET A 117 18.31 -3.52 -9.26
C MET A 117 17.14 -3.90 -8.32
N GLU A 118 16.47 -2.87 -7.78
CA GLU A 118 15.26 -2.99 -6.97
C GLU A 118 14.01 -3.13 -7.85
N TYR A 119 13.04 -3.90 -7.39
CA TYR A 119 11.73 -4.08 -8.02
C TYR A 119 10.63 -3.88 -6.98
N LEU A 120 9.93 -2.76 -7.05
CA LEU A 120 8.71 -2.52 -6.29
C LEU A 120 7.51 -3.16 -7.01
N ARG A 121 6.64 -3.83 -6.26
CA ARG A 121 5.44 -4.53 -6.73
C ARG A 121 4.16 -3.88 -6.20
N ASP A 122 3.03 -4.14 -6.84
CA ASP A 122 1.67 -3.82 -6.36
C ASP A 122 1.04 -4.94 -5.49
N PHE A 123 1.82 -5.98 -5.18
CA PHE A 123 1.46 -7.13 -4.35
C PHE A 123 2.56 -7.47 -3.33
N GLU A 124 2.18 -8.16 -2.26
CA GLU A 124 3.10 -8.63 -1.21
C GLU A 124 3.97 -9.79 -1.71
N ILE A 125 5.29 -9.69 -1.50
CA ILE A 125 6.27 -10.73 -1.83
C ILE A 125 6.04 -11.96 -0.95
N GLU A 126 6.10 -13.13 -1.55
CA GLU A 126 5.69 -14.40 -0.96
C GLU A 126 6.73 -15.01 0.00
N THR A 127 7.88 -14.35 0.18
CA THR A 127 9.02 -14.82 0.99
C THR A 127 9.52 -13.73 1.94
N ILE A 128 10.13 -14.17 3.04
CA ILE A 128 10.71 -13.35 4.12
C ILE A 128 12.05 -13.99 4.51
N GLY A 129 13.04 -13.18 4.89
CA GLY A 129 14.37 -13.60 5.34
C GLY A 129 15.36 -13.72 4.19
N LEU A 130 15.34 -12.72 3.30
CA LEU A 130 16.27 -12.59 2.16
C LEU A 130 16.29 -13.81 1.22
N LYS A 131 15.13 -14.48 1.08
CA LYS A 131 14.97 -15.74 0.34
C LYS A 131 14.68 -15.50 -1.14
N ASP A 132 14.96 -16.51 -1.96
CA ASP A 132 14.75 -16.46 -3.40
C ASP A 132 13.26 -16.49 -3.76
N THR A 133 12.77 -15.38 -4.32
CA THR A 133 11.43 -15.26 -4.91
C THR A 133 11.31 -16.15 -6.18
N PRO A 134 10.09 -16.40 -6.70
CA PRO A 134 9.91 -17.12 -7.97
C PRO A 134 10.25 -16.28 -9.22
N ARG A 135 10.68 -15.02 -9.07
CA ARG A 135 10.92 -14.06 -10.15
C ARG A 135 12.41 -13.91 -10.47
N ARG A 136 12.71 -13.36 -11.64
CA ARG A 136 14.07 -13.15 -12.16
C ARG A 136 14.27 -11.71 -12.57
N CYS A 137 15.52 -11.26 -12.48
CA CYS A 137 15.96 -9.96 -12.97
C CYS A 137 15.61 -9.80 -14.46
N THR A 138 14.99 -8.68 -14.81
CA THR A 138 14.64 -8.34 -16.21
C THR A 138 15.81 -7.73 -16.98
N ASP A 139 16.92 -7.43 -16.31
CA ASP A 139 18.16 -7.05 -16.98
C ASP A 139 18.66 -8.22 -17.85
N LYS A 140 18.88 -7.93 -19.13
CA LYS A 140 19.21 -8.90 -20.18
C LYS A 140 20.56 -9.60 -19.97
N ASN A 141 21.47 -8.96 -19.23
CA ASN A 141 22.81 -9.47 -18.95
C ASN A 141 22.88 -10.19 -17.59
N CYS A 142 21.78 -10.23 -16.84
CA CYS A 142 21.75 -10.77 -15.47
C CYS A 142 20.88 -12.03 -15.34
N GLY A 143 19.56 -11.93 -15.53
CA GLY A 143 18.61 -13.06 -15.39
C GLY A 143 18.60 -13.79 -14.02
N ALA A 144 19.33 -13.32 -13.01
CA ALA A 144 19.43 -13.95 -11.69
C ALA A 144 18.06 -13.99 -10.97
N ARG A 145 17.89 -14.91 -10.01
CA ARG A 145 16.70 -14.94 -9.14
C ARG A 145 16.69 -13.70 -8.26
N LEU A 146 15.51 -13.10 -8.08
CA LEU A 146 15.33 -11.96 -7.18
C LEU A 146 15.12 -12.46 -5.76
N LYS A 147 15.59 -11.71 -4.76
CA LYS A 147 15.38 -12.00 -3.33
C LYS A 147 14.41 -11.02 -2.71
N ASP A 148 13.62 -11.45 -1.73
CA ASP A 148 12.90 -10.50 -0.86
C ASP A 148 13.89 -9.66 -0.04
N THR A 149 13.38 -8.57 0.54
CA THR A 149 14.20 -7.63 1.34
C THR A 149 13.89 -7.66 2.82
N VAL A 150 12.86 -8.41 3.25
CA VAL A 150 12.41 -8.42 4.65
C VAL A 150 13.35 -9.27 5.48
N LEU A 151 13.87 -8.70 6.57
CA LEU A 151 14.84 -9.36 7.44
C LEU A 151 14.18 -10.42 8.34
N ASP A 152 14.84 -11.56 8.53
CA ASP A 152 14.62 -12.46 9.66
C ASP A 152 15.39 -11.96 10.90
N TRP A 153 15.21 -12.60 12.06
CA TRP A 153 15.77 -12.13 13.33
C TRP A 153 17.31 -12.15 13.42
N GLU A 154 17.96 -13.00 12.63
CA GLU A 154 19.42 -13.15 12.60
C GLU A 154 20.08 -12.33 11.47
N ASP A 155 19.28 -11.74 10.56
CA ASP A 155 19.80 -10.96 9.44
C ASP A 155 20.33 -9.60 9.90
N ALA A 156 21.45 -9.18 9.32
CA ALA A 156 21.99 -7.84 9.53
C ALA A 156 21.14 -6.77 8.83
N LEU A 157 21.09 -5.55 9.39
CA LEU A 157 20.49 -4.41 8.68
C LEU A 157 21.23 -4.16 7.35
N PRO A 158 20.51 -3.82 6.26
CA PRO A 158 21.11 -3.49 4.97
C PRO A 158 22.08 -2.29 5.13
N PRO A 159 23.39 -2.45 4.82
CA PRO A 159 24.39 -1.43 5.11
C PRO A 159 24.15 -0.08 4.45
N GLU A 160 23.60 -0.06 3.23
CA GLU A 160 23.30 1.18 2.49
C GLU A 160 22.21 2.01 3.19
N GLU A 161 21.10 1.38 3.56
CA GLU A 161 20.01 2.01 4.33
C GLU A 161 20.50 2.44 5.73
N MET A 162 21.32 1.60 6.39
CA MET A 162 21.85 1.85 7.73
C MET A 162 22.82 3.04 7.74
N ASN A 163 23.78 3.09 6.82
CA ASN A 163 24.76 4.16 6.70
C ASN A 163 24.06 5.50 6.42
N SER A 164 23.11 5.51 5.48
CA SER A 164 22.30 6.68 5.17
C SER A 164 21.49 7.15 6.39
N ALA A 165 20.79 6.23 7.08
CA ALA A 165 20.02 6.55 8.28
C ALA A 165 20.89 7.15 9.40
N GLU A 166 22.09 6.61 9.64
CA GLU A 166 23.00 7.15 10.65
C GLU A 166 23.59 8.51 10.25
N GLU A 167 23.98 8.71 8.99
CA GLU A 167 24.46 10.00 8.48
C GLU A 167 23.40 11.09 8.63
N GLN A 168 22.16 10.79 8.21
CA GLN A 168 21.03 11.70 8.35
C GLN A 168 20.75 12.01 9.83
N CYS A 169 20.80 11.02 10.72
CA CYS A 169 20.65 11.26 12.17
C CYS A 169 21.79 12.09 12.78
N ARG A 170 23.03 11.97 12.29
CA ARG A 170 24.17 12.80 12.75
C ARG A 170 24.03 14.25 12.29
N THR A 171 23.47 14.47 11.10
CA THR A 171 23.28 15.81 10.50
C THR A 171 22.03 16.53 11.04
N ALA A 172 21.05 15.79 11.54
CA ALA A 172 19.78 16.34 12.00
C ALA A 172 19.91 17.28 13.21
N ASP A 173 19.32 18.49 13.09
CA ASP A 173 19.07 19.36 14.23
C ASP A 173 17.77 18.99 14.97
N LEU A 174 16.91 18.19 14.34
CA LEU A 174 15.74 17.55 14.96
C LEU A 174 15.51 16.14 14.39
N VAL A 175 15.46 15.14 15.28
CA VAL A 175 14.91 13.82 14.97
C VAL A 175 13.55 13.63 15.65
N LEU A 176 12.51 13.39 14.86
CA LEU A 176 11.15 13.16 15.34
C LEU A 176 10.78 11.67 15.24
N CYS A 177 10.70 11.00 16.38
CA CYS A 177 10.33 9.58 16.48
C CYS A 177 8.81 9.42 16.56
N LEU A 178 8.21 8.71 15.61
CA LEU A 178 6.76 8.52 15.50
C LEU A 178 6.38 7.03 15.58
N GLY A 179 5.52 6.67 16.53
CA GLY A 179 4.90 5.33 16.59
C GLY A 179 5.88 4.16 16.76
N THR A 180 7.06 4.40 17.34
CA THR A 180 8.06 3.36 17.64
C THR A 180 8.29 3.26 19.15
N SER A 181 8.45 2.03 19.65
CA SER A 181 8.81 1.77 21.04
C SER A 181 10.32 1.94 21.31
N LEU A 182 11.14 2.20 20.29
CA LEU A 182 12.61 2.37 20.38
C LEU A 182 13.32 1.26 21.18
N GLN A 183 12.99 -0.01 20.89
CA GLN A 183 13.58 -1.19 21.55
C GLN A 183 14.56 -2.00 20.68
N ILE A 184 14.37 -2.07 19.35
CA ILE A 184 15.19 -2.91 18.47
C ILE A 184 16.53 -2.24 18.17
N THR A 185 17.61 -2.85 18.65
CA THR A 185 19.01 -2.49 18.34
C THR A 185 19.41 -3.03 16.96
N PRO A 186 20.23 -2.33 16.16
CA PRO A 186 20.85 -1.03 16.43
C PRO A 186 19.93 0.17 16.15
N ALA A 187 18.87 -0.03 15.34
CA ALA A 187 17.99 1.03 14.83
C ALA A 187 17.48 2.01 15.91
N CYS A 188 17.11 1.52 17.10
CA CYS A 188 16.60 2.33 18.20
C CYS A 188 17.58 3.35 18.78
N ASN A 189 18.88 3.23 18.47
CA ASN A 189 19.92 4.14 18.94
C ASN A 189 20.22 5.25 17.92
N MET A 190 19.84 5.09 16.64
CA MET A 190 20.12 6.06 15.58
C MET A 190 19.59 7.47 15.89
N PRO A 191 18.35 7.67 16.40
CA PRO A 191 17.84 9.02 16.71
C PRO A 191 18.73 9.80 17.68
N LEU A 192 19.42 9.10 18.59
CA LEU A 192 20.29 9.72 19.60
C LEU A 192 21.64 10.21 19.04
N LEU A 193 21.97 9.90 17.77
CA LEU A 193 23.19 10.39 17.13
C LEU A 193 23.14 11.92 16.94
N SER A 194 21.95 12.49 16.72
CA SER A 194 21.71 13.94 16.60
C SER A 194 22.18 14.71 17.85
N ILE A 195 21.89 14.17 19.04
CA ILE A 195 22.20 14.78 20.34
C ILE A 195 23.72 15.03 20.49
N LYS A 196 24.56 14.15 19.94
CA LYS A 196 26.03 14.31 19.98
C LYS A 196 26.50 15.58 19.26
N ASN A 197 25.74 16.05 18.29
CA ASN A 197 26.03 17.24 17.48
C ASN A 197 25.12 18.43 17.87
N GLY A 198 24.46 18.39 19.03
CA GLY A 198 23.58 19.45 19.53
C GLY A 198 22.14 19.42 18.98
N GLY A 199 21.79 18.43 18.16
CA GLY A 199 20.43 18.20 17.70
C GLY A 199 19.48 17.75 18.81
N LYS A 200 18.18 17.90 18.57
CA LYS A 200 17.11 17.52 19.51
C LYS A 200 16.42 16.23 19.07
N VAL A 201 15.87 15.50 20.04
CA VAL A 201 14.98 14.36 19.78
C VAL A 201 13.60 14.65 20.34
N ALA A 202 12.56 14.49 19.53
CA ALA A 202 11.16 14.51 19.95
C ALA A 202 10.55 13.12 19.76
N ILE A 203 9.71 12.66 20.69
CA ILE A 203 9.07 11.33 20.65
C ILE A 203 7.56 11.48 20.74
N VAL A 204 6.84 10.92 19.78
CA VAL A 204 5.38 10.80 19.78
C VAL A 204 5.01 9.32 19.76
N ASN A 205 4.61 8.79 20.92
CA ASN A 205 4.24 7.38 21.05
C ASN A 205 3.26 7.16 22.21
N LEU A 206 2.27 6.29 22.03
CA LEU A 206 1.28 5.95 23.07
C LEU A 206 1.91 5.30 24.32
N GLN A 207 2.93 4.49 24.12
CA GLN A 207 3.67 3.82 25.20
C GLN A 207 4.95 4.60 25.54
N ALA A 208 5.39 4.52 26.79
CA ALA A 208 6.73 4.96 27.17
C ALA A 208 7.81 4.21 26.37
N THR A 209 8.92 4.88 26.07
CA THR A 209 10.07 4.30 25.36
C THR A 209 11.32 4.27 26.25
N PRO A 210 12.30 3.37 26.00
CA PRO A 210 13.58 3.38 26.72
C PRO A 210 14.41 4.65 26.53
N LYS A 211 13.99 5.57 25.65
CA LYS A 211 14.74 6.77 25.26
C LYS A 211 14.10 8.07 25.75
N ASP A 212 12.93 8.02 26.41
CA ASP A 212 12.15 9.20 26.83
C ASP A 212 12.99 10.20 27.64
N LYS A 213 13.81 9.71 28.59
CA LYS A 213 14.73 10.53 29.41
C LYS A 213 15.84 11.27 28.62
N LYS A 214 16.01 10.98 27.32
CA LYS A 214 16.98 11.63 26.43
C LYS A 214 16.31 12.55 25.40
N ALA A 215 14.98 12.53 25.30
CA ALA A 215 14.25 13.38 24.38
C ALA A 215 14.10 14.79 24.96
N SER A 216 14.12 15.80 24.10
CA SER A 216 13.77 17.18 24.44
C SER A 216 12.27 17.37 24.61
N LEU A 217 11.46 16.52 23.96
CA LEU A 217 10.00 16.54 24.03
C LEU A 217 9.44 15.11 23.91
N VAL A 218 8.50 14.73 24.77
CA VAL A 218 7.76 13.46 24.71
C VAL A 218 6.27 13.74 24.76
N ILE A 219 5.53 13.20 23.78
CA ILE A 219 4.08 13.33 23.67
C ILE A 219 3.45 11.94 23.65
N HIS A 220 2.68 11.62 24.70
CA HIS A 220 1.90 10.38 24.76
C HIS A 220 0.53 10.59 24.11
N GLY A 221 0.41 10.19 22.84
CA GLY A 221 -0.82 10.38 22.07
C GLY A 221 -0.85 9.56 20.78
N LEU A 222 -2.02 9.55 20.14
CA LEU A 222 -2.21 8.99 18.81
C LEU A 222 -1.45 9.85 17.79
N VAL A 223 -0.56 9.22 17.01
CA VAL A 223 0.34 9.95 16.09
C VAL A 223 -0.45 10.80 15.10
N ASP A 224 -1.51 10.26 14.48
CA ASP A 224 -2.37 11.02 13.56
C ASP A 224 -2.97 12.28 14.20
N LYS A 225 -3.38 12.24 15.47
CA LYS A 225 -3.92 13.43 16.16
C LYS A 225 -2.85 14.48 16.43
N VAL A 226 -1.64 14.05 16.84
CA VAL A 226 -0.53 14.96 17.11
C VAL A 226 -0.05 15.60 15.81
N ILE A 227 0.14 14.82 14.75
CA ILE A 227 0.60 15.29 13.45
C ILE A 227 -0.46 16.15 12.75
N ALA A 228 -1.75 15.81 12.82
CA ALA A 228 -2.81 16.71 12.33
C ALA A 228 -2.78 18.08 13.02
N GLY A 229 -2.53 18.12 14.32
CA GLY A 229 -2.34 19.37 15.06
C GLY A 229 -1.10 20.16 14.62
N VAL A 230 0.03 19.49 14.40
CA VAL A 230 1.25 20.11 13.85
C VAL A 230 0.99 20.69 12.45
N MET A 231 0.39 19.91 11.53
CA MET A 231 0.06 20.36 10.17
C MET A 231 -0.88 21.57 10.18
N CYS A 232 -1.87 21.57 11.08
CA CYS A 232 -2.79 22.70 11.26
C CYS A 232 -2.06 23.98 11.72
N ILE A 233 -1.14 23.88 12.67
CA ILE A 233 -0.35 25.03 13.16
C ILE A 233 0.62 25.55 12.10
N LEU A 234 1.23 24.64 11.32
CA LEU A 234 2.07 24.99 10.18
C LEU A 234 1.28 25.50 8.96
N SER A 235 -0.06 25.49 9.02
CA SER A 235 -0.95 25.84 7.90
C SER A 235 -0.72 25.01 6.62
N LEU A 236 -0.29 23.76 6.77
CA LEU A 236 -0.03 22.83 5.67
C LEU A 236 -1.24 21.89 5.47
N ARG A 237 -1.73 21.80 4.22
CA ARG A 237 -2.85 20.92 3.86
C ARG A 237 -2.34 19.52 3.56
N ILE A 238 -2.82 18.52 4.29
CA ILE A 238 -2.49 17.12 4.03
C ILE A 238 -3.10 16.69 2.69
N PRO A 239 -2.30 16.22 1.72
CA PRO A 239 -2.78 15.83 0.40
C PRO A 239 -3.60 14.53 0.47
N PRO A 240 -4.59 14.34 -0.42
CA PRO A 240 -5.32 13.09 -0.51
C PRO A 240 -4.41 11.96 -1.00
N TYR A 241 -4.67 10.74 -0.54
CA TYR A 241 -4.07 9.54 -1.10
C TYR A 241 -4.93 9.08 -2.28
N ILE A 242 -4.33 9.04 -3.48
CA ILE A 242 -4.99 8.57 -4.70
C ILE A 242 -4.27 7.31 -5.15
N ARG A 243 -4.89 6.17 -4.86
CA ARG A 243 -4.39 4.84 -5.26
C ARG A 243 -4.55 4.69 -6.76
N THR A 244 -3.50 4.24 -7.43
CA THR A 244 -3.54 3.85 -8.84
C THR A 244 -3.01 2.44 -9.00
N ASP A 245 -3.81 1.57 -9.62
CA ASP A 245 -3.44 0.20 -9.95
C ASP A 245 -3.43 0.00 -11.47
N PHE A 246 -2.78 -1.06 -11.95
CA PHE A 246 -2.50 -1.28 -13.36
C PHE A 246 -2.94 -2.65 -13.84
N ILE A 247 -3.35 -2.74 -15.10
CA ILE A 247 -3.49 -4.02 -15.81
C ILE A 247 -2.74 -3.96 -17.13
N GLN A 248 -2.27 -5.12 -17.58
CA GLN A 248 -1.92 -5.37 -18.96
C GLN A 248 -3.03 -6.20 -19.62
N LEU A 249 -3.65 -5.62 -20.65
CA LEU A 249 -4.56 -6.30 -21.57
C LEU A 249 -3.75 -6.92 -22.70
N LEU A 250 -3.98 -8.20 -23.01
CA LEU A 250 -3.33 -8.92 -24.09
C LEU A 250 -4.35 -9.67 -24.94
N LEU A 251 -4.55 -9.23 -26.18
CA LEU A 251 -5.38 -9.91 -27.17
C LEU A 251 -4.48 -10.57 -28.22
N ARG A 252 -4.41 -11.91 -28.21
CA ARG A 252 -3.70 -12.69 -29.24
C ARG A 252 -4.67 -13.38 -30.16
N HIS A 253 -4.29 -13.57 -31.43
CA HIS A 253 -5.14 -14.29 -32.38
C HIS A 253 -4.38 -15.18 -33.36
N THR A 254 -5.08 -16.17 -33.90
CA THR A 254 -4.59 -17.11 -34.92
C THR A 254 -5.67 -17.30 -35.98
N VAL A 255 -5.29 -17.16 -37.25
CA VAL A 255 -6.21 -17.27 -38.39
C VAL A 255 -6.26 -18.72 -38.86
N LYS A 256 -7.48 -19.26 -39.06
CA LYS A 256 -7.76 -20.59 -39.60
C LYS A 256 -8.82 -20.48 -40.70
N LYS A 257 -8.38 -20.50 -41.96
CA LYS A 257 -9.25 -20.27 -43.14
C LYS A 257 -10.02 -18.95 -43.00
N LYS A 258 -11.36 -19.00 -42.86
CA LYS A 258 -12.24 -17.83 -42.68
C LYS A 258 -12.49 -17.45 -41.21
N CYS A 259 -12.02 -18.27 -40.26
CA CYS A 259 -12.22 -18.06 -38.83
C CYS A 259 -10.95 -17.54 -38.14
N VAL A 260 -11.14 -16.84 -37.03
CA VAL A 260 -10.08 -16.37 -36.13
C VAL A 260 -10.33 -16.95 -34.76
N ARG A 261 -9.36 -17.71 -34.26
CA ARG A 261 -9.32 -18.09 -32.85
C ARG A 261 -8.51 -17.06 -32.10
N TRP A 262 -9.14 -16.39 -31.15
CA TRP A 262 -8.52 -15.35 -30.34
C TRP A 262 -8.58 -15.66 -28.85
N THR A 263 -7.62 -15.12 -28.12
CA THR A 263 -7.48 -15.26 -26.68
C THR A 263 -7.22 -13.87 -26.10
N LEU A 264 -8.18 -13.41 -25.29
CA LEU A 264 -8.09 -12.23 -24.45
C LEU A 264 -7.51 -12.65 -23.09
N ARG A 265 -6.54 -11.90 -22.57
CA ARG A 265 -5.98 -12.06 -21.23
C ARG A 265 -5.88 -10.72 -20.53
N VAL A 266 -6.13 -10.71 -19.22
CA VAL A 266 -5.84 -9.58 -18.33
C VAL A 266 -4.87 -10.07 -17.26
N THR A 267 -3.71 -9.42 -17.17
CA THR A 267 -2.57 -9.83 -16.32
C THR A 267 -1.95 -8.62 -15.62
N SER A 268 -1.23 -8.83 -14.51
CA SER A 268 -0.42 -7.77 -13.89
C SER A 268 0.71 -7.30 -14.83
N VAL A 269 1.04 -6.02 -14.73
CA VAL A 269 2.21 -5.40 -15.42
C VAL A 269 3.55 -5.94 -14.89
N HIS A 270 3.55 -6.59 -13.73
CA HIS A 270 4.73 -7.25 -13.17
C HIS A 270 4.93 -8.69 -13.69
N GLY A 271 4.10 -9.15 -14.63
CA GLY A 271 4.26 -10.41 -15.36
C GLY A 271 3.11 -11.40 -15.14
N MET A 272 3.08 -12.46 -15.97
CA MET A 272 1.95 -13.39 -16.06
C MET A 272 1.60 -14.19 -14.78
N ARG A 273 2.51 -14.25 -13.81
CA ARG A 273 2.31 -14.94 -12.52
C ARG A 273 2.06 -13.97 -11.36
N ALA A 274 2.19 -12.66 -11.58
CA ALA A 274 1.92 -11.67 -10.56
C ALA A 274 0.40 -11.48 -10.41
N PRO A 275 -0.13 -11.47 -9.17
CA PRO A 275 -1.56 -11.32 -8.93
C PRO A 275 -2.04 -9.90 -9.19
N LEU A 276 -3.29 -9.77 -9.64
CA LEU A 276 -4.04 -8.52 -9.67
C LEU A 276 -4.86 -8.42 -8.39
N SER A 277 -4.25 -7.98 -7.29
CA SER A 277 -4.84 -8.02 -5.94
C SER A 277 -6.12 -7.18 -5.79
N PHE A 278 -6.22 -6.09 -6.55
CA PHE A 278 -7.36 -5.17 -6.58
C PHE A 278 -8.54 -5.64 -7.44
N LEU A 279 -8.44 -6.80 -8.12
CA LEU A 279 -9.50 -7.33 -8.99
C LEU A 279 -10.11 -8.62 -8.44
N ARG A 280 -11.44 -8.59 -8.29
CA ARG A 280 -12.26 -9.73 -7.85
C ARG A 280 -12.73 -10.58 -9.04
N SER A 281 -13.15 -9.96 -10.12
CA SER A 281 -13.59 -10.66 -11.34
C SER A 281 -13.62 -9.71 -12.55
N ILE A 282 -13.71 -10.27 -13.75
CA ILE A 282 -13.88 -9.49 -14.98
C ILE A 282 -15.06 -10.06 -15.76
N GLU A 283 -16.11 -9.27 -15.94
CA GLU A 283 -17.19 -9.59 -16.88
C GLU A 283 -16.78 -9.13 -18.29
N VAL A 284 -16.93 -10.00 -19.28
CA VAL A 284 -16.72 -9.70 -20.69
C VAL A 284 -18.05 -9.87 -21.42
N SER A 285 -18.60 -8.78 -21.93
CA SER A 285 -19.83 -8.77 -22.72
C SER A 285 -19.59 -8.20 -24.13
N PHE A 286 -20.54 -8.44 -25.05
CA PHE A 286 -20.41 -8.14 -26.47
C PHE A 286 -21.66 -7.39 -26.96
N PRO A 287 -21.72 -6.05 -26.77
CA PRO A 287 -22.93 -5.26 -27.03
C PRO A 287 -23.48 -5.45 -28.45
N ASP A 288 -22.59 -5.55 -29.44
CA ASP A 288 -22.94 -5.62 -30.86
C ASP A 288 -23.24 -7.05 -31.37
N ARG A 289 -23.21 -8.07 -30.48
CA ARG A 289 -23.15 -9.50 -30.88
C ARG A 289 -24.04 -10.39 -30.02
N SER A 290 -25.31 -10.51 -30.40
CA SER A 290 -26.29 -11.40 -29.76
C SER A 290 -25.94 -12.89 -29.83
N ASP A 291 -25.08 -13.31 -30.78
CA ASP A 291 -24.55 -14.67 -30.88
C ASP A 291 -23.45 -14.98 -29.84
N MET A 292 -22.90 -13.96 -29.18
CA MET A 292 -21.80 -14.09 -28.23
C MET A 292 -22.26 -13.86 -26.79
N LYS A 293 -22.47 -14.95 -26.05
CA LYS A 293 -22.86 -14.88 -24.63
C LYS A 293 -21.79 -14.19 -23.76
N PRO A 294 -22.18 -13.31 -22.82
CA PRO A 294 -21.27 -12.77 -21.80
C PRO A 294 -20.62 -13.85 -20.95
N VAL A 295 -19.48 -13.53 -20.34
CA VAL A 295 -18.73 -14.43 -19.45
C VAL A 295 -18.19 -13.64 -18.26
N VAL A 296 -18.37 -14.16 -17.04
CA VAL A 296 -17.68 -13.66 -15.85
C VAL A 296 -16.46 -14.53 -15.57
N LEU A 297 -15.28 -13.92 -15.58
CA LEU A 297 -14.00 -14.54 -15.25
C LEU A 297 -13.71 -14.32 -13.76
N MET A 298 -13.78 -15.39 -12.96
CA MET A 298 -13.61 -15.34 -11.50
C MET A 298 -12.19 -15.67 -11.02
N GLU A 299 -11.38 -16.33 -11.84
CA GLU A 299 -10.06 -16.84 -11.45
C GLU A 299 -8.93 -16.23 -12.29
N GLN A 300 -7.77 -16.05 -11.65
CA GLN A 300 -6.56 -15.54 -12.29
C GLN A 300 -5.67 -16.69 -12.79
N PRO A 301 -5.02 -16.57 -13.97
CA PRO A 301 -5.03 -15.42 -14.87
C PRO A 301 -6.35 -15.32 -15.66
N PHE A 302 -6.98 -14.15 -15.64
CA PHE A 302 -8.25 -13.92 -16.34
C PHE A 302 -8.03 -14.09 -17.85
N SER A 303 -8.62 -15.14 -18.43
CA SER A 303 -8.38 -15.52 -19.83
C SER A 303 -9.68 -15.98 -20.49
N LEU A 304 -10.04 -15.38 -21.63
CA LEU A 304 -11.18 -15.79 -22.45
C LEU A 304 -10.69 -16.21 -23.84
N GLN A 305 -11.09 -17.40 -24.28
CA GLN A 305 -10.85 -17.88 -25.65
C GLN A 305 -12.17 -18.07 -26.39
N ARG A 306 -12.20 -17.62 -27.65
CA ARG A 306 -13.33 -17.71 -28.58
C ARG A 306 -12.84 -17.90 -30.01
N GLU A 307 -13.75 -18.25 -30.89
CA GLU A 307 -13.53 -18.34 -32.34
C GLU A 307 -14.66 -17.59 -33.05
N THR A 308 -14.30 -16.70 -33.98
CA THR A 308 -15.22 -15.80 -34.71
C THR A 308 -14.86 -15.74 -36.19
N SER A 309 -15.70 -15.16 -37.06
CA SER A 309 -15.27 -14.84 -38.44
C SER A 309 -14.13 -13.81 -38.45
N MET A 310 -13.25 -13.90 -39.44
CA MET A 310 -12.18 -12.91 -39.71
C MET A 310 -12.72 -11.53 -40.10
N THR A 311 -13.90 -11.48 -40.74
CA THR A 311 -14.51 -10.23 -41.23
C THR A 311 -15.41 -9.55 -40.19
N SER A 312 -15.69 -10.21 -39.06
CA SER A 312 -16.54 -9.63 -38.01
C SER A 312 -15.75 -8.65 -37.16
N ILE A 313 -16.02 -7.37 -37.34
CA ILE A 313 -15.71 -6.31 -36.37
C ILE A 313 -16.73 -6.41 -35.22
N PHE A 314 -16.30 -6.20 -33.99
CA PHE A 314 -17.17 -6.16 -32.81
C PHE A 314 -16.53 -5.40 -31.66
N SER A 315 -17.35 -4.86 -30.76
CA SER A 315 -16.88 -4.29 -29.49
C SER A 315 -16.99 -5.32 -28.37
N MET A 316 -16.00 -5.33 -27.48
CA MET A 316 -16.06 -6.06 -26.21
C MET A 316 -16.08 -5.05 -25.08
N LEU A 317 -17.03 -5.16 -24.15
CA LEU A 317 -17.02 -4.40 -22.91
C LEU A 317 -16.46 -5.28 -21.81
N LEU A 318 -15.32 -4.88 -21.25
CA LEU A 318 -14.69 -5.52 -20.10
C LEU A 318 -15.07 -4.73 -18.86
N THR A 319 -15.95 -5.25 -18.02
CA THR A 319 -16.28 -4.65 -16.71
C THR A 319 -15.42 -5.32 -15.64
N LEU A 320 -14.47 -4.55 -15.13
CA LEU A 320 -13.52 -4.96 -14.10
C LEU A 320 -14.16 -4.74 -12.73
N ASN A 321 -14.50 -5.82 -12.03
CA ASN A 321 -15.07 -5.75 -10.69
C ASN A 321 -13.93 -5.73 -9.66
N PHE A 322 -13.87 -4.65 -8.88
CA PHE A 322 -12.79 -4.43 -7.93
C PHE A 322 -13.00 -5.21 -6.61
N SER A 323 -11.88 -5.46 -5.93
CA SER A 323 -11.81 -6.09 -4.61
C SER A 323 -12.23 -5.13 -3.49
N ASP A 324 -12.61 -5.69 -2.34
CA ASP A 324 -12.93 -4.89 -1.14
C ASP A 324 -11.73 -4.01 -0.73
N GLY A 325 -12.01 -2.74 -0.41
CA GLY A 325 -10.99 -1.72 -0.14
C GLY A 325 -10.74 -0.76 -1.32
N CYS A 326 -11.40 -0.96 -2.47
CA CYS A 326 -11.47 0.04 -3.53
C CYS A 326 -12.63 1.03 -3.25
N GLY A 327 -12.45 2.30 -3.61
CA GLY A 327 -13.45 3.37 -3.47
C GLY A 327 -14.55 3.37 -4.53
N CYS A 328 -14.57 2.36 -5.41
CA CYS A 328 -15.63 2.10 -6.38
C CYS A 328 -15.76 0.58 -6.61
N SER A 329 -16.93 0.12 -7.05
CA SER A 329 -17.20 -1.30 -7.26
C SER A 329 -16.58 -1.87 -8.54
N SER A 330 -16.45 -1.03 -9.57
CA SER A 330 -15.99 -1.44 -10.89
C SER A 330 -15.58 -0.26 -11.77
N SER A 331 -14.87 -0.57 -12.86
CA SER A 331 -14.66 0.31 -14.02
C SER A 331 -14.71 -0.54 -15.30
N SER A 332 -14.91 0.07 -16.46
CA SER A 332 -15.08 -0.68 -17.72
C SER A 332 -14.18 -0.18 -18.85
N ILE A 333 -13.53 -1.11 -19.56
CA ILE A 333 -12.80 -0.83 -20.80
C ILE A 333 -13.66 -1.28 -21.99
N GLU A 334 -13.87 -0.39 -22.95
CA GLU A 334 -14.39 -0.74 -24.26
C GLU A 334 -13.24 -1.08 -25.24
N CYS A 335 -13.32 -2.26 -25.84
CA CYS A 335 -12.30 -2.83 -26.71
C CYS A 335 -12.92 -3.14 -28.09
N HIS A 336 -12.77 -2.23 -29.05
CA HIS A 336 -13.09 -2.54 -30.45
C HIS A 336 -12.06 -3.53 -31.02
N VAL A 337 -12.55 -4.62 -31.61
CA VAL A 337 -11.75 -5.70 -32.20
C VAL A 337 -11.94 -5.69 -33.71
N ASN A 338 -10.82 -5.58 -34.43
CA ASN A 338 -10.74 -5.73 -35.88
C ASN A 338 -9.48 -6.56 -36.19
N PHE A 339 -9.64 -7.77 -36.72
CA PHE A 339 -8.51 -8.64 -37.06
C PHE A 339 -7.89 -8.33 -38.43
N GLN A 340 -8.53 -7.50 -39.24
CA GLN A 340 -8.06 -7.09 -40.58
C GLN A 340 -7.23 -5.80 -40.53
N LYS A 341 -7.42 -4.94 -39.52
CA LYS A 341 -6.70 -3.67 -39.37
C LYS A 341 -5.96 -3.62 -38.03
N GLN A 342 -4.64 -3.47 -38.11
CA GLN A 342 -3.78 -3.22 -36.95
C GLN A 342 -4.06 -1.82 -36.38
N LYS A 343 -4.05 -1.67 -35.05
CA LYS A 343 -4.13 -0.37 -34.39
C LYS A 343 -2.74 0.28 -34.33
N GLU A 344 -2.71 1.60 -34.21
CA GLU A 344 -1.47 2.33 -33.99
C GLU A 344 -0.88 1.98 -32.61
N SER A 345 0.43 1.74 -32.59
CA SER A 345 1.22 1.57 -31.37
C SER A 345 1.64 2.93 -30.84
N PHE A 346 1.61 3.10 -29.52
CA PHE A 346 2.06 4.33 -28.86
C PHE A 346 2.53 4.06 -27.43
N VAL A 347 3.36 4.95 -26.89
CA VAL A 347 3.74 5.00 -25.48
C VAL A 347 3.57 6.45 -25.03
N ARG A 348 2.77 6.70 -24.00
CA ARG A 348 2.64 8.03 -23.38
C ARG A 348 3.62 8.17 -22.22
N ASP A 349 3.98 9.41 -21.88
CA ASP A 349 4.72 9.70 -20.65
C ASP A 349 3.89 9.25 -19.43
N ARG A 350 4.35 8.19 -18.75
CA ARG A 350 3.61 7.58 -17.64
C ARG A 350 3.43 8.56 -16.48
N SER A 351 4.40 9.44 -16.22
CA SER A 351 4.32 10.42 -15.12
C SER A 351 3.24 11.46 -15.40
N LEU A 352 3.22 12.02 -16.62
CA LEU A 352 2.20 13.00 -17.03
C LEU A 352 0.79 12.39 -17.02
N VAL A 353 0.60 11.19 -17.61
CA VAL A 353 -0.74 10.54 -17.61
C VAL A 353 -1.22 10.21 -16.20
N LEU A 354 -0.33 9.74 -15.33
CA LEU A 354 -0.68 9.46 -13.93
C LEU A 354 -1.03 10.74 -13.16
N GLN A 355 -0.36 11.86 -13.44
CA GLN A 355 -0.69 13.15 -12.86
C GLN A 355 -2.05 13.67 -13.36
N GLU A 356 -2.30 13.67 -14.67
CA GLU A 356 -3.60 14.03 -15.29
C GLU A 356 -4.76 13.23 -14.67
N LEU A 357 -4.56 11.91 -14.55
CA LEU A 357 -5.54 10.98 -14.01
C LEU A 357 -5.83 11.25 -12.53
N LYS A 358 -4.79 11.45 -11.71
CA LYS A 358 -4.92 11.81 -10.28
C LYS A 358 -5.61 13.16 -10.08
N CYS A 359 -5.19 14.21 -10.80
CA CYS A 359 -5.81 15.53 -10.72
C CYS A 359 -7.27 15.52 -11.20
N THR A 360 -7.64 14.65 -12.14
CA THR A 360 -9.03 14.50 -12.58
C THR A 360 -9.88 13.79 -11.54
N ALA A 361 -9.36 12.71 -10.95
CA ALA A 361 -10.05 11.97 -9.89
C ALA A 361 -10.23 12.83 -8.61
N GLU A 362 -9.23 13.63 -8.22
CA GLU A 362 -9.35 14.57 -7.10
C GLU A 362 -10.45 15.61 -7.33
N ARG A 363 -10.42 16.30 -8.49
CA ARG A 363 -11.43 17.31 -8.87
C ARG A 363 -12.84 16.73 -8.90
N GLN A 364 -13.01 15.52 -9.42
CA GLN A 364 -14.30 14.85 -9.51
C GLN A 364 -14.76 14.16 -8.21
N SER A 365 -13.89 14.05 -7.20
CA SER A 365 -14.17 13.35 -5.93
C SER A 365 -14.69 11.91 -6.11
N ARG A 366 -14.28 11.22 -7.17
CA ARG A 366 -14.79 9.92 -7.59
C ARG A 366 -13.64 9.03 -8.01
N ALA A 367 -13.71 7.73 -7.69
CA ALA A 367 -12.81 6.70 -8.20
C ALA A 367 -13.43 5.98 -9.43
N GLY A 368 -12.61 5.20 -10.13
CA GLY A 368 -12.99 4.41 -11.31
C GLY A 368 -12.55 5.02 -12.65
N GLN A 369 -11.95 6.22 -12.65
CA GLN A 369 -11.33 6.79 -13.84
C GLN A 369 -10.16 5.91 -14.28
N GLN A 370 -9.96 5.85 -15.58
CA GLN A 370 -8.89 5.08 -16.21
C GLN A 370 -8.19 5.89 -17.30
N SER A 371 -6.97 5.52 -17.63
CA SER A 371 -6.30 5.94 -18.87
C SER A 371 -5.43 4.81 -19.41
N ILE A 372 -5.37 4.70 -20.73
CA ILE A 372 -4.36 3.91 -21.42
C ILE A 372 -3.00 4.63 -21.35
N LEU A 373 -1.95 3.89 -21.01
CA LEU A 373 -0.56 4.37 -20.94
C LEU A 373 0.19 4.08 -22.24
N GLU A 374 0.03 2.86 -22.75
CA GLU A 374 0.70 2.38 -23.95
C GLU A 374 -0.14 1.33 -24.66
N ARG A 375 0.10 1.22 -25.97
CA ARG A 375 -0.38 0.14 -26.83
C ARG A 375 0.77 -0.34 -27.70
N GLU A 376 1.02 -1.64 -27.67
CA GLU A 376 1.86 -2.32 -28.65
C GLU A 376 0.96 -3.19 -29.53
N SER A 377 0.86 -2.86 -30.82
CA SER A 377 0.17 -3.68 -31.80
C SER A 377 1.18 -4.41 -32.68
N LEU A 378 1.05 -5.72 -32.77
CA LEU A 378 1.79 -6.65 -33.62
C LEU A 378 0.81 -7.41 -34.54
N PRO A 379 1.25 -8.01 -35.66
CA PRO A 379 0.34 -8.64 -36.63
C PRO A 379 -0.59 -9.75 -36.09
N ARG A 380 -0.29 -10.33 -34.93
CA ARG A 380 -1.10 -11.39 -34.28
C ARG A 380 -1.36 -11.15 -32.78
N ALA A 381 -1.00 -9.98 -32.26
CA ALA A 381 -1.12 -9.65 -30.85
C ALA A 381 -1.29 -8.14 -30.63
N GLU A 382 -2.21 -7.73 -29.77
CA GLU A 382 -2.30 -6.38 -29.24
C GLU A 382 -2.09 -6.44 -27.72
N THR A 383 -1.12 -5.67 -27.22
CA THR A 383 -0.89 -5.44 -25.79
C THR A 383 -1.29 -4.00 -25.47
N SER A 384 -1.92 -3.75 -24.33
CA SER A 384 -2.20 -2.38 -23.85
C SER A 384 -2.14 -2.33 -22.34
N ILE A 385 -1.49 -1.30 -21.77
CA ILE A 385 -1.48 -1.09 -20.31
C ILE A 385 -2.46 0.02 -19.95
N TYR A 386 -3.32 -0.25 -18.98
CA TYR A 386 -4.27 0.72 -18.42
C TYR A 386 -3.93 0.98 -16.96
N ALA A 387 -4.05 2.24 -16.54
CA ALA A 387 -4.00 2.69 -15.16
C ALA A 387 -5.41 3.05 -14.68
N PHE A 388 -5.75 2.70 -13.44
CA PHE A 388 -7.06 2.94 -12.82
C PHE A 388 -6.91 3.64 -11.48
N VAL A 389 -7.69 4.70 -11.23
CA VAL A 389 -7.85 5.23 -9.87
C VAL A 389 -8.85 4.35 -9.13
N THR A 390 -8.34 3.49 -8.25
CA THR A 390 -9.15 2.50 -7.52
C THR A 390 -9.67 3.05 -6.20
N ASN A 391 -8.97 4.00 -5.57
CA ASN A 391 -9.36 4.59 -4.29
C ASN A 391 -8.87 6.04 -4.15
N ILE A 392 -9.64 6.86 -3.44
CA ILE A 392 -9.31 8.24 -3.02
C ILE A 392 -9.62 8.34 -1.53
N ILE A 393 -8.60 8.64 -0.73
CA ILE A 393 -8.73 8.86 0.71
C ILE A 393 -8.35 10.31 1.02
N ARG A 394 -9.16 10.97 1.84
CA ARG A 394 -8.95 12.34 2.32
C ARG A 394 -8.68 12.31 3.83
N TYR A 395 -7.95 13.31 4.30
CA TYR A 395 -7.46 13.40 5.67
C TYR A 395 -7.78 14.78 6.23
N ASP A 396 -9.04 14.98 6.62
CA ASP A 396 -9.49 16.24 7.18
C ASP A 396 -9.11 16.35 8.67
N ALA A 397 -8.27 17.33 9.00
CA ALA A 397 -7.84 17.57 10.39
C ALA A 397 -9.02 17.89 11.33
N ALA A 398 -10.16 18.35 10.78
CA ALA A 398 -11.39 18.62 11.51
C ALA A 398 -12.11 17.36 12.03
N ASP A 399 -11.94 16.20 11.37
CA ASP A 399 -12.56 14.93 11.78
C ASP A 399 -11.84 14.30 12.98
N LEU A 400 -10.60 14.74 13.26
CA LEU A 400 -9.81 14.34 14.42
C LEU A 400 -10.07 15.19 15.67
N LYS A 401 -11.14 16.00 15.68
CA LYS A 401 -11.57 16.87 16.78
C LYS A 401 -11.26 16.25 18.14
N VAL A 402 -10.49 17.01 18.92
CA VAL A 402 -9.98 16.60 20.23
C VAL A 402 -11.18 16.36 21.16
N ALA A 403 -11.47 15.10 21.45
CA ALA A 403 -12.31 14.75 22.59
C ALA A 403 -11.61 15.31 23.85
N ASP A 404 -12.32 16.17 24.57
CA ASP A 404 -11.83 16.83 25.78
C ASP A 404 -11.38 15.77 26.81
N PRO A 405 -10.17 15.85 27.38
CA PRO A 405 -9.72 14.95 28.43
C PRO A 405 -10.59 14.98 29.71
N LYS A 406 -11.49 15.96 29.87
CA LYS A 406 -12.39 16.08 31.02
C LYS A 406 -13.75 15.38 30.79
N GLY A 407 -13.73 14.05 30.80
CA GLY A 407 -14.92 13.20 30.77
C GLY A 407 -14.85 12.08 31.80
N SER A 408 -15.35 12.36 33.01
CA SER A 408 -15.40 11.50 34.22
C SER A 408 -15.45 9.98 33.98
N TRP A 409 -14.56 9.26 34.67
CA TRP A 409 -14.81 7.88 35.08
C TRP A 409 -15.60 7.86 36.42
N MET A 410 -16.46 6.84 36.53
CA MET A 410 -17.18 6.31 37.71
C MET A 410 -18.57 6.89 38.08
N ASN A 411 -19.56 6.00 37.89
CA ASN A 411 -20.80 5.79 38.67
C ASN A 411 -21.90 6.88 38.55
N SER A 412 -23.20 6.55 38.41
CA SER A 412 -23.94 5.29 38.65
C SER A 412 -25.31 5.27 37.93
N GLY A 413 -26.03 4.13 37.95
CA GLY A 413 -27.50 4.15 38.01
C GLY A 413 -28.33 3.83 36.74
N SER A 414 -28.63 2.54 36.55
CA SER A 414 -29.93 1.96 36.10
C SER A 414 -30.76 2.54 34.93
N SER A 415 -31.12 1.62 34.01
CA SER A 415 -32.30 1.62 33.11
C SER A 415 -32.31 2.64 31.95
N THR A 416 -32.82 2.36 30.74
CA THR A 416 -33.71 1.27 30.26
C THR A 416 -33.22 0.59 28.96
N SER A 417 -33.70 -0.63 28.72
CA SER A 417 -33.39 -1.52 27.58
C SER A 417 -34.13 -1.21 26.27
N SER A 418 -33.48 -1.44 25.12
CA SER A 418 -33.98 -2.17 23.92
C SER A 418 -33.12 -1.81 22.67
N ASN A 419 -32.90 -2.66 21.67
CA ASN A 419 -33.01 -4.13 21.57
C ASN A 419 -32.02 -4.59 20.48
N LEU A 420 -31.25 -5.66 20.74
CA LEU A 420 -30.50 -6.38 19.71
C LEU A 420 -30.72 -7.90 19.88
N ALA A 421 -30.83 -8.59 18.74
CA ALA A 421 -30.85 -10.05 18.57
C ALA A 421 -32.07 -10.82 19.08
N LYS A 422 -32.82 -11.42 18.13
CA LYS A 422 -32.81 -12.87 17.86
C LYS A 422 -33.81 -13.26 16.76
N ARG A 423 -33.39 -14.08 15.78
CA ARG A 423 -34.23 -15.12 15.18
C ARG A 423 -33.40 -16.25 14.55
N LEU A 424 -33.82 -17.47 14.90
CA LEU A 424 -33.31 -18.83 14.63
C LEU A 424 -34.51 -19.79 14.91
N VAL A 425 -34.58 -21.07 14.52
CA VAL A 425 -33.63 -22.01 13.89
C VAL A 425 -34.26 -22.53 12.56
N GLU A 426 -33.92 -23.75 12.14
CA GLU A 426 -34.63 -24.71 11.26
C GLU A 426 -34.38 -24.60 9.74
N GLY A 427 -33.83 -25.60 9.04
CA GLY A 427 -33.18 -26.88 9.38
C GLY A 427 -32.38 -27.36 8.14
N ALA A 428 -31.67 -28.50 8.06
CA ALA A 428 -31.41 -29.63 8.96
C ALA A 428 -30.10 -30.36 8.53
N SER A 429 -29.64 -31.32 9.35
CA SER A 429 -28.71 -32.46 9.08
C SER A 429 -27.98 -32.58 7.71
N GLY A 430 -26.69 -32.91 7.62
CA GLY A 430 -25.69 -33.30 8.62
C GLY A 430 -24.73 -34.38 8.07
N TYR A 431 -23.49 -34.47 8.55
CA TYR A 431 -22.62 -35.68 8.49
C TYR A 431 -21.40 -35.53 9.40
N SER A 432 -20.99 -36.60 10.08
CA SER A 432 -19.73 -36.74 10.83
C SER A 432 -18.57 -37.14 9.88
N ALA A 433 -17.28 -37.21 10.23
CA ALA A 433 -16.57 -37.24 11.52
C ALA A 433 -15.06 -36.86 11.31
N SER A 434 -14.21 -37.20 12.30
CA SER A 434 -12.75 -37.40 12.20
C SER A 434 -11.82 -36.20 12.44
N THR A 435 -11.58 -35.94 13.72
CA THR A 435 -10.35 -35.31 14.22
C THR A 435 -9.11 -36.18 13.99
N LYS A 436 -7.99 -35.59 13.54
CA LYS A 436 -6.64 -36.06 13.91
C LYS A 436 -5.72 -34.90 14.27
N LYS A 437 -5.18 -34.94 15.49
CA LYS A 437 -4.04 -34.14 15.95
C LYS A 437 -2.75 -34.73 15.37
N LEU A 438 -1.77 -33.88 15.07
CA LEU A 438 -0.36 -34.26 15.24
C LEU A 438 0.40 -33.17 15.98
N LYS A 439 1.21 -33.63 16.94
CA LYS A 439 2.37 -32.94 17.53
C LYS A 439 3.60 -33.29 16.67
N CYS A 440 4.78 -32.68 16.79
CA CYS A 440 5.30 -31.73 17.77
C CYS A 440 5.85 -30.48 17.07
#